data_AF-A0A0N0UZM4-F1
#
_entry.id   AF-A0A0N0UZM4-F1
#
_cell.length_a   1.000
_cell.length_b   1.000
_cell.length_c   1.000
_cell.angle_alpha   90.00
_cell.angle_beta   90.00
_cell.angle_gamma   90.00
#
_symmetry.space_group_name_H-M   'P 1'
#
loop_
_entity.id
_entity.type
_entity.pdbx_description
1 polymer ?
#
loop_
_entity_poly.entity_id
_entity_poly.type
_entity_poly.pdbx_seq_one_letter_code
_entity_poly.pdbx_strand_id
1 'polypeptide(L)'
;MHSLKLFNKTIAALICTVFTAITLCPPEVVHSDTLLNLPAPGNMVLTTKAFEPARIQGMTIYPKDPFSFDFIINKGDDISMDNEEHLRAESMKMIKYFMASLTVPERDMWVNLS
;
A
#
# COMPACT_ATOMS: atom_id res chain seq x y z
N MET A 1 -28.15 48.83 14.40
CA MET A 1 -26.80 48.87 13.76
C MET A 1 -25.63 48.80 14.75
N HIS A 2 -25.75 49.33 15.98
CA HIS A 2 -24.67 49.30 16.98
C HIS A 2 -24.44 47.90 17.60
N SER A 3 -25.52 47.15 17.85
CA SER A 3 -25.47 45.77 18.39
C SER A 3 -24.75 44.78 17.45
N LEU A 4 -24.98 44.89 16.12
CA LEU A 4 -24.33 44.02 15.12
C LEU A 4 -22.81 44.26 15.02
N LYS A 5 -22.37 45.52 15.18
CA LYS A 5 -20.93 45.86 15.21
C LYS A 5 -20.25 45.35 16.48
N LEU A 6 -20.96 45.36 17.61
CA LEU A 6 -20.47 44.83 18.88
C LEU A 6 -20.35 43.29 18.83
N PHE A 7 -21.34 42.64 18.23
CA PHE A 7 -21.35 41.19 17.99
C PHE A 7 -20.18 40.72 17.10
N ASN A 8 -19.92 41.43 15.99
CA ASN A 8 -18.79 41.10 15.12
C ASN A 8 -17.44 41.33 15.81
N LYS A 9 -17.33 42.35 16.68
CA LYS A 9 -16.12 42.60 17.48
C LYS A 9 -15.89 41.48 18.51
N THR A 10 -16.94 40.99 19.16
CA THR A 10 -16.82 39.86 20.11
C THR A 10 -16.42 38.58 19.40
N ILE A 11 -16.95 38.31 18.20
CA ILE A 11 -16.54 37.15 17.39
C ILE A 11 -15.08 37.29 16.95
N ALA A 12 -14.67 38.45 16.44
CA ALA A 12 -13.29 38.69 16.04
C ALA A 12 -12.32 38.51 17.20
N ALA A 13 -12.65 39.06 18.38
CA ALA A 13 -11.84 38.89 19.58
C ALA A 13 -11.74 37.42 20.01
N LEU A 14 -12.83 36.65 19.92
CA LEU A 14 -12.84 35.22 20.21
C LEU A 14 -11.94 34.46 19.23
N ILE A 15 -12.06 34.72 17.92
CA ILE A 15 -11.24 34.08 16.88
C ILE A 15 -9.77 34.38 17.10
N CYS A 16 -9.40 35.65 17.33
CA CYS A 16 -8.02 36.02 17.62
C CYS A 16 -7.50 35.34 18.89
N THR A 17 -8.31 35.23 19.94
CA THR A 17 -7.90 34.57 21.19
C THR A 17 -7.65 33.08 20.97
N VAL A 18 -8.55 32.38 20.29
CA VAL A 18 -8.40 30.95 19.95
C VAL A 18 -7.18 30.74 19.06
N PHE A 19 -6.97 31.58 18.05
CA PHE A 19 -5.83 31.47 17.15
C PHE A 19 -4.49 31.67 17.88
N THR A 20 -4.42 32.68 18.75
CA THR A 20 -3.21 32.94 19.55
C THR A 20 -2.95 31.78 20.53
N ALA A 21 -4.00 31.22 21.13
CA ALA A 21 -3.88 30.07 22.03
C ALA A 21 -3.36 28.81 21.31
N ILE A 22 -3.86 28.51 20.10
CA ILE A 22 -3.38 27.40 19.27
C ILE A 22 -1.92 27.59 18.84
N THR A 23 -1.51 28.85 18.60
CA THR A 23 -0.14 29.16 18.15
C THR A 23 0.88 29.09 19.30
N LEU A 24 0.52 29.54 20.50
CA LEU A 24 1.39 29.55 21.68
C LEU A 24 1.48 28.19 22.38
N CYS A 25 0.40 27.41 22.33
CA CYS A 25 0.34 26.06 22.86
C CYS A 25 -0.08 25.12 21.71
N PRO A 26 0.83 24.86 20.75
CA PRO A 26 0.56 23.85 19.74
C PRO A 26 0.31 22.53 20.47
N PRO A 27 -0.78 21.80 20.18
CA PRO A 27 -0.99 20.50 20.77
C PRO A 27 0.22 19.62 20.43
N GLU A 28 0.90 19.11 21.46
CA GLU A 28 2.11 18.27 21.32
C GLU A 28 1.85 16.96 20.54
N VAL A 29 0.58 16.66 20.25
CA VAL A 29 0.12 15.38 19.72
C VAL A 29 -0.66 15.60 18.42
N VAL A 30 0.01 16.12 17.40
CA VAL A 30 -0.43 15.92 16.01
C VAL A 30 0.15 14.59 15.54
N HIS A 31 -0.44 13.48 16.01
CA HIS A 31 -0.14 12.16 15.45
C HIS A 31 -0.97 11.96 14.18
N SER A 32 -0.45 12.40 13.03
CA SER A 32 -1.01 12.05 11.72
C SER A 32 -0.81 10.57 11.35
N ASP A 33 -0.01 9.83 12.13
CA ASP A 33 0.62 8.60 11.65
C ASP A 33 0.08 7.31 12.30
N THR A 34 -0.92 7.38 13.18
CA THR A 34 -1.48 6.17 13.81
C THR A 34 -2.20 5.25 12.83
N LEU A 35 -2.63 5.77 11.67
CA LEU A 35 -3.30 4.97 10.65
C LEU A 35 -2.32 4.16 9.79
N LEU A 36 -1.07 4.62 9.66
CA LEU A 36 -0.05 4.02 8.80
C LEU A 36 1.10 3.33 9.58
N ASN A 37 1.10 3.42 10.92
CA ASN A 37 2.13 2.83 11.79
C ASN A 37 3.56 3.15 11.32
N LEU A 38 3.79 4.41 10.93
CA LEU A 38 5.07 4.85 10.39
C LEU A 38 6.10 5.02 11.53
N PRO A 39 7.40 4.74 11.28
CA PRO A 39 8.46 5.07 12.23
C PRO A 39 8.47 6.57 12.50
N ALA A 40 8.76 6.96 13.74
CA ALA A 40 8.93 8.36 14.09
C ALA A 40 9.97 9.03 13.16
N PRO A 41 9.75 10.28 12.71
CA PRO A 41 10.71 11.01 11.90
C PRO A 41 12.11 11.02 12.53
N GLY A 42 13.13 10.65 11.76
CA GLY A 42 14.51 10.52 12.24
C GLY A 42 14.93 9.12 12.69
N ASN A 43 14.00 8.17 12.79
CA ASN A 43 14.35 6.76 12.97
C ASN A 43 14.79 6.13 11.64
N MET A 44 15.97 5.49 11.64
CA MET A 44 16.44 4.72 10.49
C MET A 44 15.66 3.42 10.37
N VAL A 45 15.13 3.14 9.17
CA VAL A 45 14.52 1.84 8.84
C VAL A 45 15.64 0.88 8.48
N LEU A 46 15.75 -0.22 9.22
CA LEU A 46 16.71 -1.28 8.93
C LEU A 46 16.19 -2.18 7.80
N THR A 47 17.11 -2.76 7.04
CA THR A 47 16.76 -3.76 6.02
C THR A 47 16.25 -5.03 6.68
N THR A 48 15.20 -5.62 6.11
CA THR A 48 14.77 -6.97 6.47
C THR A 48 15.82 -8.00 6.08
N LYS A 49 15.71 -9.23 6.59
CA LYS A 49 16.50 -10.36 6.06
C LYS A 49 16.19 -10.53 4.58
N ALA A 50 17.18 -11.06 3.84
CA ALA A 50 16.95 -11.50 2.47
C ALA A 50 15.78 -12.49 2.44
N PHE A 51 14.88 -12.31 1.50
CA PHE A 51 13.65 -13.09 1.35
C PHE A 51 13.35 -13.28 -0.13
N GLU A 52 13.27 -14.53 -0.56
CA GLU A 52 12.83 -14.90 -1.91
C GLU A 52 11.32 -15.24 -1.88
N PRO A 53 10.44 -14.44 -2.51
CA PRO A 53 9.03 -14.78 -2.62
C PRO A 53 8.80 -15.92 -3.61
N ALA A 54 7.62 -16.54 -3.52
CA ALA A 54 7.18 -17.50 -4.53
C ALA A 54 7.15 -16.85 -5.92
N ARG A 55 7.63 -17.57 -6.94
CA ARG A 55 7.67 -17.08 -8.33
C ARG A 55 7.50 -18.18 -9.36
N ILE A 56 6.99 -17.80 -10.52
CA ILE A 56 7.01 -18.66 -11.72
C ILE A 56 8.45 -18.73 -12.23
N GLN A 57 9.02 -19.93 -12.29
CA GLN A 57 10.35 -20.18 -12.87
C GLN A 57 10.29 -20.46 -14.37
N GLY A 58 9.20 -21.05 -14.85
CA GLY A 58 9.06 -21.41 -16.26
C GLY A 58 7.69 -22.00 -16.57
N MET A 59 7.50 -22.31 -17.85
CA MET A 59 6.28 -22.94 -18.36
C MET A 59 6.64 -23.93 -19.46
N THR A 60 6.02 -25.11 -19.43
CA THR A 60 6.06 -26.08 -20.53
C THR A 60 4.86 -25.87 -21.43
N ILE A 61 5.11 -25.80 -22.74
CA ILE A 61 4.08 -25.61 -23.76
C ILE A 61 3.99 -26.89 -24.59
N TYR A 62 2.77 -27.35 -24.86
CA TYR A 62 2.51 -28.56 -25.64
C TYR A 62 2.01 -28.19 -27.05
N PRO A 63 2.83 -28.28 -28.12
CA PRO A 63 2.41 -27.84 -29.46
C PRO A 63 1.23 -28.60 -30.06
N LYS A 64 1.02 -29.85 -29.61
CA LYS A 64 -0.08 -30.71 -30.05
C LYS A 64 -1.39 -30.44 -29.29
N ASP A 65 -1.32 -29.75 -28.15
CA ASP A 65 -2.46 -29.32 -27.34
C ASP A 65 -2.20 -27.90 -26.79
N PRO A 66 -2.46 -26.86 -27.61
CA PRO A 66 -2.01 -25.49 -27.32
C PRO A 66 -2.64 -24.84 -26.09
N PHE A 67 -3.69 -25.44 -25.51
CA PHE A 67 -4.34 -24.92 -24.30
C PHE A 67 -3.85 -25.61 -23.02
N SER A 68 -2.99 -26.61 -23.13
CA SER A 68 -2.34 -27.26 -22.01
C SER A 68 -1.01 -26.57 -21.67
N PHE A 69 -0.89 -26.14 -20.42
CA PHE A 69 0.28 -25.45 -19.89
C PHE A 69 0.64 -26.03 -18.52
N ASP A 70 1.92 -26.36 -18.33
CA ASP A 70 2.45 -26.66 -17.00
C ASP A 70 3.31 -25.50 -16.53
N PHE A 71 3.03 -24.99 -15.33
CA PHE A 71 3.83 -23.93 -14.71
C PHE A 71 4.77 -24.54 -13.66
N ILE A 72 6.04 -24.14 -13.73
CA ILE A 72 7.06 -24.52 -12.74
C ILE A 72 7.15 -23.37 -11.74
N ILE A 73 6.86 -23.66 -10.46
CA ILE A 73 6.80 -22.66 -9.40
C ILE A 73 7.91 -22.91 -8.37
N ASN A 74 8.66 -21.86 -8.04
CA ASN A 74 9.48 -21.83 -6.82
C ASN A 74 8.63 -21.33 -5.67
N LYS A 75 8.62 -22.05 -4.54
CA LYS A 75 7.94 -21.61 -3.31
C LYS A 75 8.68 -20.49 -2.57
N GLY A 76 9.99 -20.35 -2.79
CA GLY A 76 10.81 -19.36 -2.08
C GLY A 76 10.97 -19.69 -0.59
N ASP A 77 11.12 -18.65 0.22
CA ASP A 77 11.46 -18.73 1.66
C ASP A 77 10.23 -18.74 2.60
N ASP A 78 9.01 -18.63 2.05
CA ASP A 78 7.79 -18.58 2.85
C ASP A 78 7.36 -19.97 3.35
N ILE A 79 7.42 -20.18 4.66
CA ILE A 79 7.03 -21.44 5.33
C ILE A 79 5.57 -21.79 5.07
N SER A 80 4.68 -20.80 4.86
CA SER A 80 3.26 -21.06 4.58
C SER A 80 3.06 -21.82 3.26
N MET A 81 4.03 -21.76 2.35
CA MET A 81 4.02 -22.47 1.06
C MET A 81 4.34 -23.97 1.20
N ASP A 82 4.68 -24.47 2.38
CA ASP A 82 4.81 -25.91 2.63
C ASP A 82 3.44 -26.62 2.68
N ASN A 83 2.36 -25.86 2.90
CA ASN A 83 1.00 -26.37 2.77
C ASN A 83 0.58 -26.35 1.29
N GLU A 84 0.23 -27.53 0.76
CA GLU A 84 -0.17 -27.71 -0.63
C GLU A 84 -1.35 -26.82 -1.06
N GLU A 85 -2.33 -26.60 -0.18
CA GLU A 85 -3.49 -25.76 -0.49
C GLU A 85 -3.08 -24.28 -0.66
N HIS A 86 -2.20 -23.79 0.23
CA HIS A 86 -1.67 -22.43 0.15
C HIS A 86 -0.79 -22.25 -1.09
N LEU A 87 0.11 -23.19 -1.35
CA LEU A 87 0.95 -23.15 -2.55
C LEU A 87 0.10 -23.17 -3.82
N ARG A 88 -0.95 -23.99 -3.87
CA ARG A 88 -1.86 -24.06 -5.02
C ARG A 88 -2.62 -22.76 -5.20
N ALA A 89 -3.10 -22.15 -4.12
CA ALA A 89 -3.82 -20.89 -4.16
C ALA A 89 -2.94 -19.74 -4.67
N GLU A 90 -1.72 -19.61 -4.13
CA GLU A 90 -0.78 -18.57 -4.55
C GLU A 90 -0.29 -18.82 -5.98
N SER A 91 0.01 -20.07 -6.34
CA SER A 91 0.36 -20.45 -7.73
C SER A 91 -0.74 -20.07 -8.71
N MET A 92 -2.00 -20.38 -8.38
CA MET A 92 -3.14 -20.06 -9.24
C MET A 92 -3.33 -18.55 -9.39
N LYS A 93 -3.11 -17.77 -8.33
CA LYS A 93 -3.14 -16.31 -8.38
C LYS A 93 -2.04 -15.76 -9.29
N MET A 94 -0.81 -16.25 -9.18
CA MET A 94 0.29 -15.85 -10.07
C MET A 94 -0.01 -16.20 -11.54
N ILE A 95 -0.51 -17.41 -11.81
CA ILE A 95 -0.89 -17.83 -13.16
C ILE A 95 -1.98 -16.91 -13.72
N LYS A 96 -3.00 -16.55 -12.93
CA LYS A 96 -4.04 -15.60 -13.35
C LYS A 96 -3.47 -14.23 -13.72
N TYR A 97 -2.55 -13.70 -12.90
CA TYR A 97 -1.90 -12.43 -13.22
C TYR A 97 -1.02 -12.51 -14.47
N PHE A 98 -0.29 -13.61 -14.65
CA PHE A 98 0.49 -13.86 -15.86
C PHE A 98 -0.40 -13.91 -17.12
N MET A 99 -1.51 -14.65 -17.08
CA MET A 99 -2.43 -14.71 -18.21
C MET A 99 -3.13 -13.36 -18.46
N ALA A 100 -3.44 -12.62 -17.39
CA ALA A 100 -3.98 -11.27 -17.52
C ALA A 100 -2.97 -10.33 -18.20
N SER A 101 -1.69 -10.38 -17.85
CA SER A 101 -0.68 -9.52 -18.50
C SER A 101 -0.47 -9.84 -19.99
N LEU A 102 -0.73 -11.08 -20.42
CA LEU A 102 -0.70 -11.45 -21.85
C LEU A 102 -1.92 -10.93 -22.63
N THR A 103 -3.02 -10.63 -21.95
CA THR A 103 -4.30 -10.25 -22.57
C THR A 103 -4.63 -8.77 -22.40
N VAL A 104 -3.87 -8.06 -21.58
CA VAL A 104 -3.96 -6.60 -21.40
C VAL A 104 -2.96 -5.91 -22.33
N PRO A 105 -3.41 -4.98 -23.19
CA PRO A 105 -2.51 -4.18 -24.02
C PRO A 105 -1.55 -3.34 -23.17
N GLU A 106 -0.30 -3.20 -23.62
CA GLU A 106 0.74 -2.49 -22.86
C GLU A 106 0.35 -1.05 -22.48
N ARG A 107 -0.29 -0.32 -23.40
CA ARG A 107 -0.80 1.05 -23.15
C ARG A 107 -1.82 1.14 -22.00
N ASP A 108 -2.47 0.01 -21.68
CA ASP A 108 -3.50 -0.09 -20.66
C ASP A 108 -2.91 -0.67 -19.34
N MET A 109 -1.60 -1.00 -19.31
CA MET A 109 -0.88 -1.49 -18.15
C MET A 109 -0.32 -0.33 -17.32
N TRP A 110 -1.03 0.06 -16.26
CA TRP A 110 -0.55 1.08 -15.32
C TRP A 110 0.32 0.44 -14.24
N VAL A 111 1.59 0.84 -14.17
CA VAL A 111 2.48 0.52 -13.04
C VAL A 111 2.74 1.77 -12.23
N ASN A 112 2.63 1.67 -10.90
CA ASN A 112 3.07 2.75 -10.03
C ASN A 112 4.57 2.56 -9.75
N LEU A 113 5.41 3.46 -10.25
CA LEU A 113 6.87 3.44 -10.07
C LEU A 113 7.33 4.34 -8.91
N SER A 114 6.43 4.67 -7.98
CA SER A 114 6.75 5.48 -6.79
C SER A 114 7.75 4.78 -5.86
#